data_AF-A0A534VIU8-F1
#
_entry.id   AF-A0A534VIU8-F1
#
_cell.length_a   1.000
_cell.length_b   1.000
_cell.length_c   1.000
_cell.angle_alpha   90.00
_cell.angle_beta   90.00
_cell.angle_gamma   90.00
#
_symmetry.space_group_name_H-M   'P 1'
#
loop_
_entity.id
_entity.type
_entity.pdbx_description
1 polymer ?
#
loop_
_entity_poly.entity_id
_entity_poly.type
_entity_poly.pdbx_seq_one_letter_code
_entity_poly.pdbx_strand_id
1 'polypeptide(L)'
;MLSAGRNLNAGRCRVHSLTDEIALMKGTAGRVASLLAVLGCSHGRAGDGCAHGPGTLEPLGPGSATIRTVFVIVMENTNWSEIAGNPSAPYINRKLLPAASFATQYFNPRGLHPSEPNYLWLEGGTDYGIRDNDDPAAHHLPNRDHLVSLLGQAGIAWKAYQEGISGAECPLRSEGLYAAKHRPFVYFDDVTSGLNPSSAACVSHVRPFEELAADLQVGTVARYNFITPDLCHDMHGASACSTLNQIHSGDAWLAQWVPVILSSPAYSKGGALFIVWDESEGGDYPIGLIVLSAAAKGGGYSNAIRYTHSSLLRTLQEIFGVGPLLCDASRATALSDLFRVFP
;
A
#
# COMPACT_ATOMS: atom_id res chain seq x y z
N MET A 1 32.70 -31.34 -35.15
CA MET A 1 31.57 -31.87 -34.36
C MET A 1 30.93 -30.69 -33.63
N LEU A 2 29.62 -30.52 -33.84
CA LEU A 2 28.86 -29.29 -33.59
C LEU A 2 28.57 -28.98 -32.10
N SER A 3 28.71 -27.69 -31.80
CA SER A 3 28.00 -26.77 -30.88
C SER A 3 26.92 -27.27 -29.89
N ALA A 4 27.09 -26.80 -28.64
CA ALA A 4 26.17 -26.24 -27.62
C ALA A 4 24.66 -26.56 -27.60
N GLY A 5 24.14 -26.76 -26.38
CA GLY A 5 22.70 -26.68 -26.05
C GLY A 5 22.44 -26.27 -24.60
N ARG A 6 21.93 -25.04 -24.41
CA ARG A 6 21.29 -24.54 -23.18
C ARG A 6 19.89 -25.14 -23.06
N ASN A 7 19.50 -25.61 -21.88
CA ASN A 7 18.13 -25.99 -21.58
C ASN A 7 17.32 -24.76 -21.15
N LEU A 8 16.36 -24.36 -21.98
CA LEU A 8 15.24 -23.50 -21.63
C LEU A 8 13.98 -24.38 -21.60
N ASN A 9 13.38 -24.55 -20.43
CA ASN A 9 12.10 -25.24 -20.28
C ASN A 9 10.97 -24.26 -20.61
N ALA A 10 10.39 -24.39 -21.81
CA ALA A 10 9.13 -23.75 -22.17
C ALA A 10 7.96 -24.65 -21.72
N GLY A 11 7.19 -24.18 -20.74
CA GLY A 11 5.94 -24.81 -20.31
C GLY A 11 4.85 -24.70 -21.39
N ARG A 12 4.29 -25.84 -21.79
CA ARG A 12 3.24 -25.97 -22.82
C ARG A 12 1.86 -25.58 -22.27
N CYS A 13 1.15 -24.69 -22.96
CA CYS A 13 -0.31 -24.52 -22.81
C CYS A 13 -1.03 -25.79 -23.31
N ARG A 14 -1.92 -26.37 -22.50
CA ARG A 14 -2.87 -27.40 -22.94
C ARG A 14 -4.19 -26.74 -23.32
N VAL A 15 -4.64 -26.93 -24.56
CA VAL A 15 -5.98 -26.57 -25.03
C VAL A 15 -6.94 -27.70 -24.67
N HIS A 16 -7.98 -27.41 -23.87
CA HIS A 16 -9.16 -28.27 -23.80
C HIS A 16 -10.13 -27.83 -24.89
N SER A 17 -10.27 -28.64 -25.95
CA SER A 17 -11.32 -28.49 -26.96
C SER A 17 -12.61 -29.06 -26.39
N LEU A 18 -13.58 -28.20 -26.08
CA LEU A 18 -14.98 -28.59 -25.95
C LEU A 18 -15.58 -28.58 -27.37
N THR A 19 -15.64 -29.76 -27.98
CA THR A 19 -16.47 -29.99 -29.17
C THR A 19 -17.35 -31.18 -28.87
N ASP A 20 -18.55 -30.92 -28.35
CA ASP A 20 -19.69 -31.81 -28.51
C ASP A 20 -20.95 -30.97 -28.75
N GLU A 21 -21.73 -31.45 -29.72
CA GLU A 21 -23.07 -31.05 -30.16
C GLU A 21 -23.30 -29.68 -30.82
N ILE A 22 -23.27 -29.64 -32.16
CA ILE A 22 -24.38 -29.06 -32.96
C ILE A 22 -24.61 -29.94 -34.19
N ALA A 23 -25.78 -30.57 -34.23
CA ALA A 23 -26.26 -31.39 -35.33
C ALA A 23 -26.67 -30.55 -36.56
N LEU A 24 -26.51 -31.20 -37.70
CA LEU A 24 -26.73 -30.77 -39.08
C LEU A 24 -28.17 -30.26 -39.35
N MET A 25 -28.33 -28.99 -39.77
CA MET A 25 -29.45 -28.58 -40.63
C MET A 25 -28.96 -27.67 -41.76
N LYS A 26 -29.22 -28.12 -42.99
CA LYS A 26 -28.92 -27.45 -44.27
C LYS A 26 -29.90 -26.28 -44.48
N GLY A 27 -29.41 -25.12 -44.91
CA GLY A 27 -30.23 -24.14 -45.61
C GLY A 27 -29.88 -22.67 -45.39
N THR A 28 -29.24 -22.07 -46.40
CA THR A 28 -29.31 -20.63 -46.79
C THR A 28 -28.74 -19.53 -45.86
N ALA A 29 -27.65 -18.90 -46.37
CA ALA A 29 -27.19 -17.51 -46.20
C ALA A 29 -26.92 -16.99 -44.77
N GLY A 30 -25.75 -17.35 -44.21
CA GLY A 30 -25.22 -16.78 -42.97
C GLY A 30 -24.53 -15.43 -43.16
N ARG A 31 -24.90 -14.44 -42.36
CA ARG A 31 -24.05 -13.28 -42.04
C ARG A 31 -22.98 -13.75 -41.05
N VAL A 32 -21.71 -13.60 -41.41
CA VAL A 32 -20.58 -13.88 -40.53
C VAL A 32 -20.50 -12.77 -39.48
N ALA A 33 -20.85 -13.07 -38.23
CA ALA A 33 -20.52 -12.21 -37.10
C ALA A 33 -19.05 -12.46 -36.74
N SER A 34 -18.20 -11.46 -36.97
CA SER A 34 -16.80 -11.48 -36.55
C SER A 34 -16.75 -11.37 -35.02
N LEU A 35 -16.55 -12.49 -34.34
CA LEU A 35 -16.27 -12.53 -32.91
C LEU A 35 -14.81 -12.11 -32.71
N LEU A 36 -14.58 -10.87 -32.28
CA LEU A 36 -13.26 -10.38 -31.90
C LEU A 36 -12.92 -10.96 -30.52
N ALA A 37 -12.18 -12.07 -30.49
CA ALA A 37 -11.64 -12.62 -29.24
C ALA A 37 -10.45 -11.75 -28.80
N VAL A 38 -10.66 -10.91 -27.78
CA VAL A 38 -9.55 -10.23 -27.09
C VAL A 38 -8.87 -11.27 -26.21
N LEU A 39 -7.73 -11.80 -26.66
CA LEU A 39 -6.84 -12.57 -25.79
C LEU A 39 -6.10 -11.60 -24.86
N GLY A 40 -6.64 -11.41 -23.65
CA GLY A 40 -5.87 -10.84 -22.55
C GLY A 40 -4.93 -11.91 -21.97
N CYS A 41 -3.63 -11.79 -22.20
CA CYS A 41 -2.64 -12.57 -21.46
C CYS A 41 -2.38 -11.90 -20.10
N SER A 42 -3.25 -12.12 -19.12
CA SER A 42 -2.91 -11.84 -17.72
C SER A 42 -1.89 -12.88 -17.26
N HIS A 43 -0.62 -12.47 -17.18
CA HIS A 43 0.42 -13.25 -16.52
C HIS A 43 0.25 -13.11 -15.00
N GLY A 44 -0.79 -13.72 -14.44
CA GLY A 44 -0.84 -13.94 -12.99
C GLY A 44 0.34 -14.84 -12.62
N ARG A 45 1.21 -14.38 -11.72
CA ARG A 45 2.26 -15.26 -11.16
C ARG A 45 1.51 -16.35 -10.39
N ALA A 46 1.86 -17.62 -10.63
CA ALA A 46 1.22 -18.74 -9.95
C ALA A 46 1.40 -18.58 -8.43
N GLY A 47 0.34 -18.14 -7.72
CA GLY A 47 0.36 -17.93 -6.28
C GLY A 47 -0.38 -16.69 -5.75
N ASP A 48 -0.69 -15.70 -6.59
CA ASP A 48 -1.21 -14.37 -6.15
C ASP A 48 -2.68 -14.34 -5.69
N GLY A 49 -3.43 -15.45 -5.80
CA GLY A 49 -4.77 -15.64 -5.23
C GLY A 49 -5.88 -14.68 -5.72
N CYS A 50 -5.56 -13.67 -6.53
CA CYS A 50 -6.42 -12.60 -6.98
C CYS A 50 -6.46 -12.56 -8.51
N ALA A 51 -7.65 -12.33 -9.08
CA ALA A 51 -7.77 -12.00 -10.49
C ALA A 51 -7.47 -10.51 -10.68
N HIS A 52 -6.23 -10.18 -11.05
CA HIS A 52 -5.82 -8.81 -11.34
C HIS A 52 -6.64 -8.20 -12.47
N GLY A 53 -7.22 -7.03 -12.19
CA GLY A 53 -7.92 -6.23 -13.19
C GLY A 53 -6.95 -5.53 -14.13
N PRO A 54 -7.47 -4.82 -15.15
CA PRO A 54 -6.65 -3.97 -16.02
C PRO A 54 -6.11 -2.72 -15.32
N GLY A 55 -6.40 -2.52 -14.02
CA GLY A 55 -6.08 -1.29 -13.30
C GLY A 55 -6.80 -0.07 -13.85
N THR A 56 -8.00 -0.24 -14.41
CA THR A 56 -8.80 0.86 -14.97
C THR A 56 -9.75 1.41 -13.91
N LEU A 57 -9.81 2.74 -13.77
CA LEU A 57 -10.69 3.40 -12.82
C LEU A 57 -12.17 3.10 -13.09
N GLU A 58 -12.81 2.48 -12.11
CA GLU A 58 -14.26 2.32 -11.99
C GLU A 58 -14.69 3.01 -10.68
N PRO A 59 -15.15 4.28 -10.73
CA PRO A 59 -15.45 5.04 -9.51
C PRO A 59 -16.50 4.36 -8.64
N LEU A 60 -16.25 4.30 -7.32
CA LEU A 60 -17.20 3.74 -6.34
C LEU A 60 -18.36 4.70 -6.04
N GLY A 61 -18.27 5.94 -6.50
CA GLY A 61 -19.18 7.03 -6.18
C GLY A 61 -18.40 8.30 -5.84
N PRO A 62 -19.07 9.36 -5.33
CA PRO A 62 -18.36 10.52 -4.83
C PRO A 62 -17.51 10.13 -3.62
N GLY A 63 -16.22 10.49 -3.64
CA GLY A 63 -15.37 10.36 -2.45
C GLY A 63 -15.84 11.24 -1.29
N SER A 64 -15.19 11.09 -0.14
CA SER A 64 -15.53 11.81 1.08
C SER A 64 -15.52 13.33 0.90
N ALA A 65 -16.60 14.00 1.33
CA ALA A 65 -16.62 15.46 1.47
C ALA A 65 -15.91 15.94 2.77
N THR A 66 -15.81 15.04 3.76
CA THR A 66 -15.30 15.32 5.11
C THR A 66 -13.80 15.04 5.22
N ILE A 67 -13.34 13.90 4.68
CA ILE A 67 -11.92 13.51 4.68
C ILE A 67 -11.33 13.87 3.31
N ARG A 68 -10.58 14.96 3.25
CA ARG A 68 -10.07 15.55 2.00
C ARG A 68 -8.62 15.19 1.73
N THR A 69 -7.82 15.09 2.79
CA THR A 69 -6.39 14.75 2.75
C THR A 69 -6.13 13.58 3.69
N VAL A 70 -5.42 12.57 3.19
CA VAL A 70 -5.02 11.40 3.96
C VAL A 70 -3.50 11.37 4.08
N PHE A 71 -3.03 11.06 5.29
CA PHE A 71 -1.65 10.72 5.61
C PHE A 71 -1.62 9.29 6.12
N VAL A 72 -0.71 8.47 5.63
CA VAL A 72 -0.46 7.11 6.13
C VAL A 72 1.01 7.04 6.54
N ILE A 73 1.28 6.83 7.82
CA ILE A 73 2.61 6.51 8.31
C ILE A 73 2.65 5.00 8.51
N VAL A 74 3.61 4.33 7.86
CA VAL A 74 3.85 2.89 8.06
C VAL A 74 5.12 2.70 8.89
N MET A 75 4.98 2.03 10.02
CA MET A 75 6.04 1.61 10.92
C MET A 75 6.35 0.11 10.67
N GLU A 76 7.55 -0.34 11.04
CA GLU A 76 8.04 -1.69 10.85
C GLU A 76 8.09 -2.50 12.17
N ASN A 77 8.38 -3.80 12.03
CA ASN A 77 7.64 -4.89 12.64
C ASN A 77 7.60 -4.82 14.16
N THR A 78 6.40 -4.69 14.72
CA THR A 78 6.23 -4.73 16.18
C THR A 78 4.83 -5.21 16.52
N ASN A 79 4.74 -6.18 17.43
CA ASN A 79 3.45 -6.67 17.89
C ASN A 79 2.73 -5.58 18.69
N TRP A 80 1.41 -5.49 18.57
CA TRP A 80 0.63 -4.52 19.33
C TRP A 80 0.82 -4.66 20.86
N SER A 81 1.02 -5.90 21.33
CA SER A 81 1.32 -6.19 22.74
C SER A 81 2.67 -5.64 23.21
N GLU A 82 3.59 -5.35 22.29
CA GLU A 82 4.89 -4.76 22.58
C GLU A 82 4.85 -3.23 22.54
N ILE A 83 3.80 -2.63 21.97
CA ILE A 83 3.62 -1.17 21.94
C ILE A 83 2.69 -0.73 23.07
N ALA A 84 1.53 -1.37 23.21
CA ALA A 84 0.49 -0.98 24.15
C ALA A 84 0.97 -1.13 25.60
N GLY A 85 0.98 -0.03 26.34
CA GLY A 85 1.48 0.04 27.71
C GLY A 85 3.01 0.06 27.85
N ASN A 86 3.77 0.02 26.74
CA ASN A 86 5.23 -0.02 26.81
C ASN A 86 5.82 1.35 27.21
N PRO A 87 6.65 1.43 28.26
CA PRO A 87 7.29 2.67 28.68
C PRO A 87 8.31 3.23 27.68
N SER A 88 8.80 2.43 26.73
CA SER A 88 9.63 2.88 25.60
C SER A 88 8.81 3.61 24.53
N ALA A 89 7.47 3.53 24.55
CA ALA A 89 6.60 4.25 23.61
C ALA A 89 5.68 5.27 24.33
N PRO A 90 6.25 6.25 25.06
CA PRO A 90 5.45 7.19 25.85
C PRO A 90 4.55 8.10 25.01
N TYR A 91 4.96 8.50 23.81
CA TYR A 91 4.14 9.37 22.95
C TYR A 91 2.92 8.64 22.43
N ILE A 92 3.08 7.43 21.88
CA ILE A 92 1.96 6.58 21.47
C ILE A 92 1.00 6.40 22.64
N ASN A 93 1.49 5.88 23.77
CA ASN A 93 0.63 5.48 24.88
C ASN A 93 -0.01 6.65 25.63
N ARG A 94 0.69 7.77 25.80
CA ARG A 94 0.21 8.89 26.63
C ARG A 94 -0.37 10.06 25.83
N LYS A 95 -0.17 10.11 24.51
CA LYS A 95 -0.65 11.19 23.64
C LYS A 95 -1.53 10.68 22.51
N LEU A 96 -1.06 9.73 21.72
CA LEU A 96 -1.81 9.28 20.54
C LEU A 96 -3.04 8.47 20.93
N LEU A 97 -2.90 7.41 21.72
CA LEU A 97 -4.04 6.55 22.07
C LEU A 97 -5.17 7.31 22.77
N PRO A 98 -4.92 8.20 23.75
CA PRO A 98 -5.99 9.00 24.37
C PRO A 98 -6.70 9.98 23.41
N ALA A 99 -6.04 10.40 22.32
CA ALA A 99 -6.61 11.34 21.35
C ALA A 99 -7.31 10.65 20.16
N ALA A 100 -6.85 9.45 19.80
CA ALA A 100 -7.19 8.77 18.56
C ALA A 100 -8.40 7.83 18.69
N SER A 101 -8.81 7.29 17.53
CA SER A 101 -9.46 5.98 17.45
C SER A 101 -8.43 4.93 17.07
N PHE A 102 -8.51 3.71 17.58
CA PHE A 102 -7.56 2.66 17.23
C PHE A 102 -8.19 1.26 17.24
N ALA A 103 -7.60 0.33 16.50
CA ALA A 103 -8.01 -1.06 16.49
C ALA A 103 -7.05 -1.91 17.33
N THR A 104 -7.58 -2.81 18.16
CA THR A 104 -6.77 -3.76 18.94
C THR A 104 -6.63 -5.12 18.28
N GLN A 105 -7.31 -5.33 17.14
CA GLN A 105 -7.36 -6.57 16.37
C GLN A 105 -7.11 -6.27 14.88
N TYR A 106 -6.10 -5.43 14.58
CA TYR A 106 -5.59 -5.23 13.22
C TYR A 106 -4.43 -6.19 12.97
N PHE A 107 -4.34 -6.78 11.78
CA PHE A 107 -3.35 -7.80 11.44
C PHE A 107 -2.74 -7.52 10.06
N ASN A 108 -1.54 -8.03 9.80
CA ASN A 108 -1.12 -8.30 8.43
C ASN A 108 -1.99 -9.42 7.82
N PRO A 109 -2.01 -9.56 6.47
CA PRO A 109 -2.62 -10.70 5.82
C PRO A 109 -2.04 -12.02 6.35
N ARG A 110 -2.87 -13.06 6.41
CA ARG A 110 -2.51 -14.33 7.08
C ARG A 110 -1.28 -14.97 6.43
N GLY A 111 -0.27 -15.28 7.24
CA GLY A 111 0.97 -15.93 6.84
C GLY A 111 1.79 -15.11 5.85
N LEU A 112 1.58 -13.78 5.83
CA LEU A 112 2.29 -12.89 4.94
C LEU A 112 3.50 -12.29 5.64
N HIS A 113 4.63 -12.92 5.37
CA HIS A 113 5.97 -12.54 5.81
C HIS A 113 6.92 -12.82 4.64
N PRO A 114 7.92 -11.98 4.37
CA PRO A 114 8.38 -10.82 5.16
C PRO A 114 7.69 -9.48 4.78
N SER A 115 8.27 -8.34 5.19
CA SER A 115 7.75 -6.97 5.06
C SER A 115 7.26 -6.57 3.66
N GLU A 116 8.05 -6.74 2.60
CA GLU A 116 7.74 -6.24 1.25
C GLU A 116 6.35 -6.64 0.73
N PRO A 117 5.95 -7.93 0.79
CA PRO A 117 4.60 -8.35 0.45
C PRO A 117 3.49 -7.59 1.16
N ASN A 118 3.70 -7.16 2.42
CA ASN A 118 2.72 -6.38 3.19
C ASN A 118 2.54 -4.97 2.63
N TYR A 119 3.63 -4.31 2.23
CA TYR A 119 3.58 -3.01 1.55
C TYR A 119 2.88 -3.10 0.20
N LEU A 120 3.16 -4.13 -0.60
CA LEU A 120 2.44 -4.38 -1.85
C LEU A 120 0.94 -4.64 -1.58
N TRP A 121 0.60 -5.31 -0.48
CA TRP A 121 -0.78 -5.56 -0.10
C TRP A 121 -1.53 -4.30 0.32
N LEU A 122 -0.87 -3.36 0.98
CA LEU A 122 -1.45 -2.05 1.30
C LEU A 122 -1.83 -1.24 0.05
N GLU A 123 -1.14 -1.50 -1.06
CA GLU A 123 -1.29 -0.77 -2.33
C GLU A 123 -2.22 -1.49 -3.33
N GLY A 124 -2.16 -2.82 -3.37
CA GLY A 124 -2.84 -3.67 -4.35
C GLY A 124 -3.88 -4.64 -3.80
N GLY A 125 -3.93 -4.84 -2.48
CA GLY A 125 -4.82 -5.82 -1.84
C GLY A 125 -4.38 -7.27 -2.10
N THR A 126 -3.11 -7.47 -2.47
CA THR A 126 -2.45 -8.74 -2.79
C THR A 126 -0.92 -8.59 -2.64
N ASP A 127 -0.19 -9.70 -2.71
CA ASP A 127 1.27 -9.73 -2.77
C ASP A 127 1.83 -9.85 -4.21
N TYR A 128 0.96 -9.96 -5.22
CA TYR A 128 1.34 -10.22 -6.64
C TYR A 128 2.23 -11.46 -6.83
N GLY A 129 2.18 -12.41 -5.89
CA GLY A 129 3.02 -13.59 -5.86
C GLY A 129 4.45 -13.35 -5.38
N ILE A 130 4.76 -12.17 -4.83
CA ILE A 130 6.06 -11.82 -4.24
C ILE A 130 6.07 -12.22 -2.77
N ARG A 131 7.14 -12.87 -2.31
CA ARG A 131 7.23 -13.54 -0.99
C ARG A 131 8.60 -13.42 -0.33
N ASP A 132 9.41 -12.48 -0.76
CA ASP A 132 10.73 -12.17 -0.22
C ASP A 132 10.87 -10.64 -0.07
N ASN A 133 12.09 -10.14 0.12
CA ASN A 133 12.41 -8.72 0.36
C ASN A 133 13.40 -8.18 -0.69
N ASP A 134 13.44 -8.78 -1.89
CA ASP A 134 14.39 -8.35 -2.92
C ASP A 134 13.99 -6.98 -3.53
N ASP A 135 15.00 -6.16 -3.82
CA ASP A 135 14.79 -4.84 -4.44
C ASP A 135 14.02 -4.94 -5.79
N PRO A 136 13.39 -3.83 -6.25
CA PRO A 136 12.58 -3.78 -7.47
C PRO A 136 13.16 -4.44 -8.73
N ALA A 137 14.49 -4.51 -8.86
CA ALA A 137 15.15 -5.21 -9.97
C ALA A 137 14.75 -6.69 -10.10
N ALA A 138 14.40 -7.36 -9.00
CA ALA A 138 13.93 -8.74 -8.99
C ALA A 138 12.40 -8.86 -9.23
N HIS A 139 11.64 -7.87 -8.77
CA HIS A 139 10.18 -7.98 -8.60
C HIS A 139 9.36 -6.85 -9.21
N HIS A 140 9.87 -6.16 -10.23
CA HIS A 140 9.08 -5.14 -10.91
C HIS A 140 7.79 -5.72 -11.53
N LEU A 141 6.73 -4.94 -11.42
CA LEU A 141 5.35 -5.29 -11.73
C LEU A 141 4.88 -4.47 -12.93
N PRO A 142 4.60 -5.09 -14.09
CA PRO A 142 4.01 -4.41 -15.23
C PRO A 142 2.53 -4.07 -15.04
N ASN A 143 1.95 -4.40 -13.88
CA ASN A 143 0.55 -4.22 -13.56
C ASN A 143 0.25 -2.76 -13.16
N ARG A 144 -1.00 -2.32 -13.39
CA ARG A 144 -1.54 -1.02 -12.97
C ARG A 144 -2.68 -1.15 -11.95
N ASP A 145 -2.97 -2.37 -11.52
CA ASP A 145 -4.05 -2.71 -10.59
C ASP A 145 -3.65 -2.41 -9.14
N HIS A 146 -3.44 -1.13 -8.86
CA HIS A 146 -3.02 -0.62 -7.55
C HIS A 146 -3.52 0.80 -7.27
N LEU A 147 -3.60 1.16 -5.99
CA LEU A 147 -4.30 2.36 -5.49
C LEU A 147 -3.83 3.64 -6.18
N VAL A 148 -2.53 3.94 -6.24
CA VAL A 148 -2.06 5.21 -6.78
C VAL A 148 -2.27 5.34 -8.29
N SER A 149 -2.36 4.21 -9.02
CA SER A 149 -2.77 4.23 -10.42
C SER A 149 -4.23 4.66 -10.56
N LEU A 150 -5.11 4.15 -9.68
CA LEU A 150 -6.52 4.57 -9.63
C LEU A 150 -6.67 6.04 -9.20
N LEU A 151 -5.87 6.50 -8.22
CA LEU A 151 -5.84 7.91 -7.81
C LEU A 151 -5.41 8.82 -8.97
N GLY A 152 -4.35 8.45 -9.69
CA GLY A 152 -3.87 9.20 -10.84
C GLY A 152 -4.92 9.34 -11.94
N GLN A 153 -5.61 8.25 -12.26
CA GLN A 153 -6.73 8.27 -13.23
C GLN A 153 -7.90 9.14 -12.78
N ALA A 154 -8.15 9.23 -11.47
CA ALA A 154 -9.17 10.09 -10.89
C ALA A 154 -8.73 11.57 -10.75
N GLY A 155 -7.49 11.91 -11.14
CA GLY A 155 -6.92 13.25 -10.96
C GLY A 155 -6.64 13.59 -9.49
N ILE A 156 -6.52 12.58 -8.63
CA ILE A 156 -6.21 12.74 -7.20
C ILE A 156 -4.70 12.68 -7.03
N ALA A 157 -4.10 13.82 -6.68
CA ALA A 157 -2.67 13.89 -6.43
C ALA A 157 -2.28 13.02 -5.23
N TRP A 158 -1.16 12.30 -5.38
CA TRP A 158 -0.51 11.55 -4.31
C TRP A 158 0.98 11.92 -4.20
N LYS A 159 1.56 11.70 -3.02
CA LYS A 159 3.01 11.82 -2.76
C LYS A 159 3.42 10.73 -1.76
N ALA A 160 4.67 10.32 -1.84
CA ALA A 160 5.27 9.39 -0.92
C ALA A 160 6.55 10.02 -0.34
N TYR A 161 6.61 10.26 0.97
CA TYR A 161 7.73 10.89 1.66
C TYR A 161 8.57 9.84 2.36
N GLN A 162 9.82 9.72 1.92
CA GLN A 162 10.69 8.61 2.30
C GLN A 162 11.97 9.15 2.93
N GLU A 163 12.24 8.74 4.17
CA GLU A 163 13.48 9.10 4.83
C GLU A 163 14.65 8.34 4.19
N GLY A 164 15.79 9.01 4.07
CA GLY A 164 17.02 8.42 3.53
C GLY A 164 17.18 8.45 2.00
N ILE A 165 16.29 9.13 1.25
CA ILE A 165 16.45 9.32 -0.20
C ILE A 165 16.87 10.74 -0.57
N SER A 166 17.59 10.88 -1.69
CA SER A 166 18.03 12.20 -2.20
C SER A 166 16.93 12.97 -2.93
N GLY A 167 15.94 12.27 -3.51
CA GLY A 167 14.91 12.85 -4.38
C GLY A 167 15.40 13.29 -5.76
N ALA A 168 16.65 13.00 -6.10
CA ALA A 168 17.23 13.27 -7.42
C ALA A 168 16.93 12.16 -8.44
N GLU A 169 16.68 10.94 -7.95
CA GLU A 169 16.46 9.74 -8.74
C GLU A 169 15.30 8.94 -8.15
N CYS A 170 14.69 8.10 -8.97
CA CYS A 170 13.74 7.09 -8.50
C CYS A 170 14.49 6.09 -7.62
N PRO A 171 14.11 5.90 -6.34
CA PRO A 171 14.91 5.12 -5.39
C PRO A 171 14.64 3.62 -5.53
N LEU A 172 15.14 3.04 -6.62
CA LEU A 172 14.88 1.65 -7.05
C LEU A 172 15.70 0.58 -6.32
N ARG A 173 16.52 0.96 -5.33
CA ARG A 173 17.38 0.05 -4.59
C ARG A 173 17.54 0.51 -3.15
N SER A 174 17.73 -0.45 -2.24
CA SER A 174 18.04 -0.14 -0.85
C SER A 174 19.46 0.44 -0.73
N GLU A 175 19.61 1.53 0.02
CA GLU A 175 20.88 2.24 0.19
C GLU A 175 20.94 2.96 1.54
N GLY A 176 22.01 2.75 2.31
CA GLY A 176 22.13 3.29 3.66
C GLY A 176 21.04 2.76 4.59
N LEU A 177 20.22 3.67 5.14
CA LEU A 177 19.06 3.34 5.99
C LEU A 177 17.74 3.29 5.22
N TYR A 178 17.75 3.62 3.93
CA TYR A 178 16.58 3.47 3.07
C TYR A 178 16.45 2.02 2.58
N ALA A 179 15.25 1.45 2.76
CA ALA A 179 14.89 0.12 2.29
C ALA A 179 13.80 0.22 1.21
N ALA A 180 14.10 -0.23 -0.01
CA ALA A 180 13.14 -0.19 -1.12
C ALA A 180 11.92 -1.09 -0.86
N LYS A 181 12.10 -2.20 -0.13
CA LYS A 181 11.02 -3.09 0.33
C LYS A 181 9.86 -2.39 1.03
N HIS A 182 10.09 -1.23 1.66
CA HIS A 182 9.05 -0.48 2.38
C HIS A 182 8.28 0.48 1.45
N ARG A 183 8.47 0.39 0.13
CA ARG A 183 8.05 1.40 -0.85
C ARG A 183 7.29 0.74 -1.98
N PRO A 184 5.98 0.48 -1.83
CA PRO A 184 5.27 -0.34 -2.80
C PRO A 184 5.28 0.28 -4.20
N PHE A 185 5.22 1.61 -4.29
CA PHE A 185 5.14 2.35 -5.55
C PHE A 185 6.34 2.13 -6.49
N VAL A 186 7.54 1.87 -5.95
CA VAL A 186 8.74 1.69 -6.81
C VAL A 186 8.84 0.30 -7.44
N TYR A 187 7.89 -0.60 -7.13
CA TYR A 187 7.78 -1.90 -7.78
C TYR A 187 6.90 -1.82 -9.04
N PHE A 188 6.07 -0.78 -9.24
CA PHE A 188 5.17 -0.70 -10.38
C PHE A 188 5.79 0.03 -11.58
N ASP A 189 5.73 -0.59 -12.76
CA ASP A 189 6.37 -0.09 -13.97
C ASP A 189 5.72 1.19 -14.51
N ASP A 190 4.44 1.44 -14.24
CA ASP A 190 3.76 2.68 -14.61
C ASP A 190 4.23 3.88 -13.77
N VAL A 191 4.73 3.63 -12.56
CA VAL A 191 5.39 4.65 -11.71
C VAL A 191 6.86 4.82 -12.12
N THR A 192 7.58 3.71 -12.30
CA THR A 192 9.04 3.73 -12.51
C THR A 192 9.47 3.79 -13.97
N SER A 193 8.54 3.80 -14.92
CA SER A 193 8.82 3.69 -16.35
C SER A 193 9.68 2.45 -16.69
N GLY A 194 9.36 1.31 -16.06
CA GLY A 194 10.12 0.07 -16.22
C GLY A 194 11.51 0.14 -15.60
N LEU A 195 11.59 0.45 -14.29
CA LEU A 195 12.84 0.55 -13.53
C LEU A 195 13.81 1.62 -14.06
N ASN A 196 13.32 2.75 -14.54
CA ASN A 196 14.14 3.88 -14.95
C ASN A 196 14.46 4.79 -13.74
N PRO A 197 15.74 4.91 -13.32
CA PRO A 197 16.13 5.81 -12.23
C PRO A 197 15.79 7.29 -12.51
N SER A 198 15.66 7.67 -13.79
CA SER A 198 15.26 9.02 -14.21
C SER A 198 13.77 9.15 -14.52
N SER A 199 12.92 8.21 -14.09
CA SER A 199 11.46 8.31 -14.27
C SER A 199 10.92 9.59 -13.63
N ALA A 200 10.46 10.52 -14.46
CA ALA A 200 9.90 11.78 -14.00
C ALA A 200 8.66 11.57 -13.11
N ALA A 201 7.83 10.57 -13.42
CA ALA A 201 6.68 10.21 -12.60
C ALA A 201 7.13 9.80 -11.20
N CYS A 202 8.03 8.81 -11.10
CA CYS A 202 8.56 8.35 -9.80
C CYS A 202 9.23 9.49 -9.02
N VAL A 203 10.14 10.24 -9.64
CA VAL A 203 10.88 11.33 -8.96
C VAL A 203 9.93 12.44 -8.49
N SER A 204 8.84 12.73 -9.21
CA SER A 204 7.87 13.75 -8.80
C SER A 204 6.97 13.34 -7.63
N HIS A 205 6.73 12.03 -7.46
CA HIS A 205 5.83 11.50 -6.44
C HIS A 205 6.56 10.95 -5.21
N VAL A 206 7.72 10.32 -5.39
CA VAL A 206 8.54 9.73 -4.33
C VAL A 206 9.61 10.74 -3.93
N ARG A 207 9.37 11.45 -2.82
CA ARG A 207 10.13 12.62 -2.38
C ARG A 207 10.88 12.35 -1.07
N PRO A 208 12.00 13.04 -0.82
CA PRO A 208 12.68 13.01 0.47
C PRO A 208 11.73 13.41 1.60
N PHE A 209 11.80 12.72 2.72
CA PHE A 209 10.97 13.02 3.88
C PHE A 209 11.17 14.43 4.41
N GLU A 210 12.37 14.98 4.28
CA GLU A 210 12.74 16.33 4.69
C GLU A 210 11.92 17.42 3.98
N GLU A 211 11.34 17.13 2.81
CA GLU A 211 10.46 18.06 2.10
C GLU A 211 9.08 18.20 2.77
N LEU A 212 8.64 17.21 3.58
CA LEU A 212 7.30 17.15 4.16
C LEU A 212 6.95 18.41 4.97
N ALA A 213 7.86 18.89 5.81
CA ALA A 213 7.60 20.05 6.68
C ALA A 213 7.29 21.32 5.87
N ALA A 214 8.09 21.59 4.84
CA ALA A 214 7.90 22.73 3.96
C ALA A 214 6.58 22.60 3.20
N ASP A 215 6.31 21.41 2.64
CA ASP A 215 5.08 21.14 1.89
C ASP A 215 3.82 21.27 2.75
N LEU A 216 3.87 20.84 4.02
CA LEU A 216 2.78 21.03 4.99
C LEU A 216 2.56 22.52 5.30
N GLN A 217 3.64 23.28 5.45
CA GLN A 217 3.57 24.71 5.78
C GLN A 217 2.95 25.54 4.64
N VAL A 218 3.35 25.28 3.39
CA VAL A 218 2.84 26.03 2.22
C VAL A 218 1.59 25.41 1.59
N GLY A 219 1.17 24.22 2.03
CA GLY A 219 -0.05 23.55 1.57
C GLY A 219 0.09 22.86 0.21
N THR A 220 1.28 22.34 -0.10
CA THR A 220 1.62 21.62 -1.35
C THR A 220 1.75 20.11 -1.17
N VAL A 221 1.40 19.59 0.01
CA VAL A 221 1.16 18.15 0.20
C VAL A 221 0.04 17.67 -0.73
N ALA A 222 0.07 16.39 -1.07
CA ALA A 222 -0.92 15.79 -1.95
C ALA A 222 -2.23 15.47 -1.20
N ARG A 223 -3.23 14.92 -1.89
CA ARG A 223 -4.45 14.41 -1.24
C ARG A 223 -4.22 13.07 -0.56
N TYR A 224 -3.34 12.24 -1.10
CA TYR A 224 -2.86 11.01 -0.47
C TYR A 224 -1.36 11.11 -0.22
N ASN A 225 -0.93 10.99 1.04
CA ASN A 225 0.47 11.12 1.42
C ASN A 225 0.89 9.85 2.17
N PHE A 226 1.75 9.05 1.56
CA PHE A 226 2.34 7.87 2.18
C PHE A 226 3.68 8.25 2.77
N ILE A 227 3.93 7.96 4.04
CA ILE A 227 5.10 8.37 4.77
C ILE A 227 5.71 7.13 5.37
N THR A 228 7.02 6.99 5.26
CA THR A 228 7.70 5.93 5.99
C THR A 228 9.05 6.42 6.47
N PRO A 229 9.34 6.22 7.76
CA PRO A 229 10.67 6.45 8.30
C PRO A 229 11.72 5.51 7.68
N ASP A 230 12.99 5.78 8.00
CA ASP A 230 14.09 4.88 7.69
C ASP A 230 14.20 3.74 8.73
N LEU A 231 15.13 2.81 8.50
CA LEU A 231 15.33 1.64 9.37
C LEU A 231 15.65 1.98 10.84
N CYS A 232 16.06 3.21 11.17
CA CYS A 232 16.31 3.61 12.55
C CYS A 232 15.08 4.19 13.24
N HIS A 233 14.11 4.63 12.46
CA HIS A 233 12.94 5.34 12.94
C HIS A 233 11.64 4.58 12.71
N ASP A 234 11.64 3.50 11.95
CA ASP A 234 10.46 2.69 11.66
C ASP A 234 10.09 1.70 12.78
N MET A 235 10.93 1.53 13.80
CA MET A 235 10.80 0.56 14.92
C MET A 235 11.25 -0.87 14.64
N HIS A 236 11.90 -1.16 13.51
CA HIS A 236 12.59 -2.44 13.32
C HIS A 236 14.08 -2.36 13.65
N GLY A 237 14.71 -1.21 13.38
CA GLY A 237 16.10 -0.98 13.69
C GLY A 237 17.07 -1.53 12.63
N ALA A 238 18.31 -1.04 12.69
CA ALA A 238 19.46 -1.54 11.94
C ALA A 238 20.71 -1.41 12.80
N SER A 239 21.76 -2.16 12.48
CA SER A 239 23.03 -2.11 13.22
C SER A 239 23.71 -0.74 13.19
N ALA A 240 23.37 0.09 12.21
CA ALA A 240 23.89 1.45 12.07
C ALA A 240 23.15 2.47 12.95
N CYS A 241 22.06 2.08 13.62
CA CYS A 241 21.27 2.98 14.45
C CYS A 241 21.98 3.33 15.75
N SER A 242 21.75 4.57 16.22
CA SER A 242 22.38 5.11 17.42
C SER A 242 21.95 4.42 18.72
N THR A 243 20.82 3.71 18.69
CA THR A 243 20.27 2.95 19.81
C THR A 243 19.66 1.65 19.32
N LEU A 244 19.70 0.63 20.18
CA LEU A 244 19.05 -0.66 19.95
C LEU A 244 17.60 -0.69 20.47
N ASN A 245 17.13 0.39 21.12
CA ASN A 245 15.73 0.51 21.50
C ASN A 245 14.93 1.09 20.34
N GLN A 246 14.60 0.23 19.37
CA GLN A 246 13.87 0.58 18.16
C GLN A 246 12.48 1.18 18.44
N ILE A 247 11.75 0.65 19.44
CA ILE A 247 10.45 1.18 19.87
C ILE A 247 10.58 2.63 20.34
N HIS A 248 11.59 2.93 21.17
CA HIS A 248 11.84 4.31 21.60
C HIS A 248 12.19 5.24 20.44
N SER A 249 12.98 4.76 19.47
CA SER A 249 13.39 5.57 18.33
C SER A 249 12.19 5.95 17.45
N GLY A 250 11.34 4.99 17.10
CA GLY A 250 10.14 5.30 16.34
C GLY A 250 9.10 6.10 17.12
N ASP A 251 8.97 5.90 18.44
CA ASP A 251 8.06 6.71 19.26
C ASP A 251 8.53 8.17 19.32
N ALA A 252 9.83 8.41 19.46
CA ALA A 252 10.42 9.74 19.42
C ALA A 252 10.26 10.40 18.04
N TRP A 253 10.44 9.64 16.96
CA TRP A 253 10.18 10.12 15.60
C TRP A 253 8.72 10.51 15.41
N LEU A 254 7.77 9.67 15.85
CA LEU A 254 6.34 10.00 15.82
C LEU A 254 6.03 11.23 16.68
N ALA A 255 6.65 11.36 17.85
CA ALA A 255 6.49 12.51 18.75
C ALA A 255 6.94 13.83 18.11
N GLN A 256 7.94 13.77 17.23
CA GLN A 256 8.43 14.91 16.48
C GLN A 256 7.50 15.27 15.32
N TRP A 257 7.07 14.28 14.53
CA TRP A 257 6.47 14.54 13.21
C TRP A 257 4.95 14.53 13.18
N VAL A 258 4.30 13.73 14.02
CA VAL A 258 2.83 13.72 14.09
C VAL A 258 2.29 15.11 14.45
N PRO A 259 2.82 15.86 15.44
CA PRO A 259 2.35 17.22 15.70
C PRO A 259 2.49 18.19 14.52
N VAL A 260 3.52 18.03 13.69
CA VAL A 260 3.73 18.85 12.48
C VAL A 260 2.62 18.59 11.46
N ILE A 261 2.25 17.33 11.24
CA ILE A 261 1.12 16.96 10.38
C ILE A 261 -0.19 17.50 10.96
N LEU A 262 -0.46 17.26 12.25
CA LEU A 262 -1.72 17.61 12.91
C LEU A 262 -1.95 19.14 12.99
N SER A 263 -0.88 19.95 12.98
CA SER A 263 -0.96 21.41 12.98
C SER A 263 -1.08 22.04 11.58
N SER A 264 -0.98 21.23 10.52
CA SER A 264 -0.98 21.74 9.14
C SER A 264 -2.35 22.24 8.66
N PRO A 265 -2.38 23.18 7.70
CA PRO A 265 -3.60 23.54 6.99
C PRO A 265 -4.28 22.35 6.30
N ALA A 266 -3.51 21.40 5.78
CA ALA A 266 -4.03 20.21 5.14
C ALA A 266 -4.81 19.33 6.13
N TYR A 267 -4.28 19.16 7.34
CA TYR A 267 -4.97 18.38 8.37
C TYR A 267 -6.21 19.10 8.93
N SER A 268 -6.11 20.40 9.22
CA SER A 268 -7.24 21.16 9.77
C SER A 268 -8.42 21.31 8.79
N LYS A 269 -8.19 21.16 7.48
CA LYS A 269 -9.22 21.23 6.42
C LYS A 269 -9.82 19.87 6.05
N GLY A 270 -9.85 18.92 6.98
CA GLY A 270 -10.41 17.58 6.76
C GLY A 270 -9.34 16.50 6.57
N GLY A 271 -8.31 16.51 7.39
CA GLY A 271 -7.26 15.50 7.40
C GLY A 271 -7.67 14.21 8.11
N ALA A 272 -7.13 13.10 7.64
CA ALA A 272 -7.04 11.86 8.40
C ALA A 272 -5.59 11.36 8.38
N LEU A 273 -5.04 11.07 9.56
CA LEU A 273 -3.75 10.42 9.73
C LEU A 273 -3.97 8.99 10.22
N PHE A 274 -3.46 8.04 9.46
CA PHE A 274 -3.35 6.63 9.83
C PHE A 274 -1.90 6.34 10.21
N ILE A 275 -1.70 5.67 11.34
CA ILE A 275 -0.40 5.10 11.73
C ILE A 275 -0.62 3.60 11.85
N VAL A 276 0.12 2.83 11.07
CA VAL A 276 -0.06 1.40 10.92
C VAL A 276 1.31 0.71 10.95
N TRP A 277 1.35 -0.51 11.47
CA TRP A 277 2.53 -1.37 11.35
C TRP A 277 2.31 -2.34 10.18
N ASP A 278 3.37 -2.71 9.49
CA ASP A 278 3.31 -3.58 8.32
C ASP A 278 3.08 -5.06 8.68
N GLU A 279 3.84 -5.63 9.60
CA GLU A 279 3.66 -7.01 10.05
C GLU A 279 4.07 -7.21 11.51
N SER A 280 3.62 -8.34 12.04
CA SER A 280 3.95 -8.78 13.40
C SER A 280 5.26 -9.55 13.44
N GLU A 281 5.95 -9.47 14.58
CA GLU A 281 7.16 -10.23 14.84
C GLU A 281 6.82 -11.68 15.25
N GLY A 282 7.49 -12.66 14.64
CA GLY A 282 7.43 -14.07 15.07
C GLY A 282 6.11 -14.81 14.80
N GLY A 283 5.22 -14.31 13.93
CA GLY A 283 3.97 -14.97 13.56
C GLY A 283 2.89 -14.00 13.10
N ASP A 284 1.62 -14.43 13.13
CA ASP A 284 0.44 -13.59 12.80
C ASP A 284 -0.23 -13.10 14.10
N TYR A 285 0.26 -12.00 14.63
CA TYR A 285 -0.25 -11.36 15.85
C TYR A 285 -0.90 -10.02 15.51
N PRO A 286 -1.74 -9.47 16.41
CA PRO A 286 -2.25 -8.12 16.21
C PRO A 286 -1.10 -7.12 16.14
N ILE A 287 -1.17 -6.22 15.18
CA ILE A 287 -0.30 -5.06 15.01
C ILE A 287 -1.11 -3.77 15.22
N GLY A 288 -0.43 -2.63 15.30
CA GLY A 288 -1.09 -1.35 15.57
C GLY A 288 -1.82 -0.79 14.35
N LEU A 289 -3.00 -0.20 14.58
CA LEU A 289 -3.64 0.75 13.68
C LEU A 289 -4.26 1.88 14.51
N ILE A 290 -3.78 3.11 14.30
CA ILE A 290 -4.22 4.32 14.98
C ILE A 290 -4.73 5.32 13.94
N VAL A 291 -5.85 5.97 14.23
CA VAL A 291 -6.52 6.96 13.37
C VAL A 291 -6.74 8.26 14.12
N LEU A 292 -6.20 9.35 13.59
CA LEU A 292 -6.41 10.72 14.05
C LEU A 292 -7.14 11.49 12.95
N SER A 293 -8.35 11.98 13.24
CA SER A 293 -9.12 12.83 12.35
C SER A 293 -10.22 13.54 13.12
N ALA A 294 -10.65 14.71 12.65
CA ALA A 294 -11.89 15.32 13.12
C ALA A 294 -13.14 14.47 12.78
N ALA A 295 -13.05 13.61 11.78
CA ALA A 295 -14.09 12.65 11.40
C ALA A 295 -14.06 11.35 12.26
N ALA A 296 -12.94 11.08 12.95
CA ALA A 296 -12.78 9.90 13.78
C ALA A 296 -13.67 9.97 15.04
N LYS A 297 -13.95 8.82 15.66
CA LYS A 297 -14.58 8.80 17.00
C LYS A 297 -13.69 9.47 18.05
N GLY A 298 -12.37 9.35 17.90
CA GLY A 298 -11.35 9.98 18.75
C GLY A 298 -11.47 9.60 20.24
N GLY A 299 -10.70 10.29 21.07
CA GLY A 299 -10.88 10.26 22.53
C GLY A 299 -10.62 8.89 23.18
N GLY A 300 -9.71 8.09 22.61
CA GLY A 300 -9.40 6.76 23.13
C GLY A 300 -10.40 5.68 22.71
N TYR A 301 -11.28 5.96 21.75
CA TYR A 301 -12.17 4.94 21.21
C TYR A 301 -11.37 3.79 20.61
N SER A 302 -11.71 2.57 20.99
CA SER A 302 -11.19 1.37 20.35
C SER A 302 -12.26 0.31 20.17
N ASN A 303 -11.98 -0.60 19.24
CA ASN A 303 -12.79 -1.80 19.00
C ASN A 303 -11.88 -3.03 18.86
N ALA A 304 -12.52 -4.20 18.85
CA ALA A 304 -11.88 -5.49 18.61
C ALA A 304 -12.35 -6.13 17.29
N ILE A 305 -12.84 -5.32 16.34
CA ILE A 305 -13.21 -5.83 15.02
C ILE A 305 -11.92 -6.29 14.33
N ARG A 306 -11.95 -7.47 13.71
CA ARG A 306 -10.81 -7.98 12.96
C ARG A 306 -10.65 -7.17 11.67
N TYR A 307 -9.49 -6.54 11.54
CA TYR A 307 -9.09 -5.80 10.34
C TYR A 307 -7.77 -6.32 9.80
N THR A 308 -7.52 -6.04 8.53
CA THR A 308 -6.22 -6.31 7.88
C THR A 308 -5.77 -5.13 7.03
N HIS A 309 -4.62 -5.25 6.35
CA HIS A 309 -4.21 -4.31 5.31
C HIS A 309 -5.28 -4.07 4.24
N SER A 310 -6.03 -5.11 3.88
CA SER A 310 -7.18 -5.02 2.98
C SER A 310 -8.27 -4.07 3.51
N SER A 311 -8.47 -4.00 4.83
CA SER A 311 -9.40 -3.07 5.48
C SER A 311 -8.95 -1.62 5.33
N LEU A 312 -7.65 -1.35 5.47
CA LEU A 312 -7.10 -0.01 5.24
C LEU A 312 -7.22 0.36 3.76
N LEU A 313 -6.80 -0.51 2.84
CA LEU A 313 -6.91 -0.26 1.40
C LEU A 313 -8.36 -0.02 0.96
N ARG A 314 -9.32 -0.84 1.43
CA ARG A 314 -10.75 -0.60 1.19
C ARG A 314 -11.18 0.79 1.66
N THR A 315 -10.78 1.14 2.88
CA THR A 315 -11.11 2.44 3.48
C THR A 315 -10.56 3.60 2.65
N LEU A 316 -9.33 3.49 2.16
CA LEU A 316 -8.73 4.52 1.30
C LEU A 316 -9.48 4.66 -0.04
N GLN A 317 -9.82 3.55 -0.68
CA GLN A 317 -10.61 3.53 -1.91
C GLN A 317 -11.99 4.19 -1.73
N GLU A 318 -12.68 3.87 -0.62
CA GLU A 318 -13.97 4.49 -0.28
C GLU A 318 -13.83 5.99 0.05
N ILE A 319 -12.78 6.40 0.78
CA ILE A 319 -12.49 7.83 1.04
C ILE A 319 -12.28 8.61 -0.26
N PHE A 320 -11.56 8.04 -1.22
CA PHE A 320 -11.27 8.71 -2.47
C PHE A 320 -12.35 8.52 -3.55
N GLY A 321 -13.30 7.59 -3.35
CA GLY A 321 -14.31 7.22 -4.33
C GLY A 321 -13.72 6.50 -5.55
N VAL A 322 -12.53 5.90 -5.42
CA VAL A 322 -11.83 5.21 -6.51
C VAL A 322 -12.03 3.71 -6.40
N GLY A 323 -12.24 3.07 -7.54
CA GLY A 323 -12.39 1.63 -7.64
C GLY A 323 -11.92 1.12 -9.00
N PRO A 324 -12.16 -0.17 -9.31
CA PRO A 324 -12.88 -1.15 -8.48
C PRO A 324 -12.15 -1.44 -7.16
N LEU A 325 -12.85 -1.97 -6.15
CA LEU A 325 -12.18 -2.39 -4.92
C LEU A 325 -11.16 -3.49 -5.24
N LEU A 326 -9.87 -3.17 -5.06
CA LEU A 326 -8.74 -4.00 -5.45
C LEU A 326 -8.66 -5.30 -4.64
N CYS A 327 -8.57 -6.44 -5.34
CA CYS A 327 -8.29 -7.76 -4.77
C CYS A 327 -9.01 -8.05 -3.44
N ASP A 328 -8.27 -8.34 -2.37
CA ASP A 328 -8.86 -8.72 -1.09
C ASP A 328 -9.63 -7.57 -0.41
N ALA A 329 -9.37 -6.31 -0.79
CA ALA A 329 -10.11 -5.15 -0.29
C ALA A 329 -11.61 -5.21 -0.67
N SER A 330 -11.97 -5.88 -1.76
CA SER A 330 -13.38 -6.08 -2.16
C SER A 330 -14.20 -6.87 -1.14
N ARG A 331 -13.54 -7.70 -0.32
CA ARG A 331 -14.17 -8.57 0.70
C ARG A 331 -13.88 -8.11 2.13
N ALA A 332 -12.96 -7.18 2.31
CA ALA A 332 -12.55 -6.70 3.62
C ALA A 332 -13.63 -5.87 4.30
N THR A 333 -13.68 -5.90 5.63
CA THR A 333 -14.45 -4.95 6.43
C THR A 333 -13.71 -3.61 6.41
N ALA A 334 -14.37 -2.51 6.03
CA ALA A 334 -13.80 -1.17 6.10
C ALA A 334 -13.60 -0.71 7.55
N LEU A 335 -12.70 0.25 7.77
CA LEU A 335 -12.41 0.84 9.09
C LEU A 335 -13.49 1.83 9.55
N SER A 336 -14.69 1.79 8.95
CA SER A 336 -15.76 2.78 9.14
C SER A 336 -16.20 2.91 10.61
N ASP A 337 -16.11 1.84 11.40
CA ASP A 337 -16.41 1.89 12.83
C ASP A 337 -15.42 2.80 13.62
N LEU A 338 -14.24 3.11 13.11
CA LEU A 338 -13.34 4.08 13.76
C LEU A 338 -13.78 5.55 13.53
N PHE A 339 -14.81 5.79 12.71
CA PHE A 339 -15.28 7.12 12.32
C PHE A 339 -16.69 7.42 12.83
N ARG A 340 -16.96 8.71 13.08
CA ARG A 340 -18.31 9.25 13.30
C ARG A 340 -18.99 9.56 11.98
N VAL A 341 -18.19 10.00 11.01
CA VAL A 341 -18.60 10.31 9.65
C VAL A 341 -17.67 9.55 8.72
N PHE A 342 -18.22 8.56 8.04
CA PHE A 342 -17.54 7.80 7.00
C PHE A 342 -18.28 8.02 5.68
N PRO A 343 -17.59 8.03 4.53
CA PRO A 343 -18.21 8.16 3.20
C PRO A 343 -19.38 7.21 2.97
#